data_AF-A0A0M0GR65-F1
#
_entry.id   AF-A0A0M0GR65-F1
#
_cell.length_a   1.000
_cell.length_b   1.000
_cell.length_c   1.000
_cell.angle_alpha   90.00
_cell.angle_beta   90.00
_cell.angle_gamma   90.00
#
_symmetry.space_group_name_H-M   'P 1'
#
loop_
_entity.id
_entity.type
_entity.pdbx_description
1 polymer ?
#
loop_
_entity_poly.entity_id
_entity_poly.type
_entity_poly.pdbx_seq_one_letter_code
_entity_poly.pdbx_strand_id
1 'polypeptide(L)' 'MKEKLSRHYIELLAIQSACRFCKSLELAPTLENLAMISGFSEEKILIIMESSYQSPEFLRLPKKNLTSH' A
#
# COMPACT_ATOMS: atom_id res chain seq x y z
N MET A 1 10.04 14.53 20.85
CA MET A 1 9.27 13.29 21.08
C MET A 1 9.46 12.40 19.87
N LYS A 2 9.72 11.09 20.01
CA LYS A 2 9.76 10.18 18.85
C LYS A 2 8.31 9.94 18.42
N GLU A 3 7.92 10.43 17.25
CA GLU A 3 6.64 10.08 16.66
C GLU A 3 6.60 8.56 16.47
N LYS A 4 5.59 7.91 17.05
CA LYS A 4 5.37 6.48 16.85
C LYS A 4 4.46 6.33 15.63
N LEU A 5 4.91 5.58 14.63
CA LEU A 5 4.07 5.19 13.51
C LEU A 5 2.83 4.47 14.02
N SER A 6 1.68 4.79 13.44
CA SER A 6 0.45 4.07 13.75
C SER A 6 0.57 2.62 13.27
N ARG A 7 -0.10 1.71 13.96
CA ARG A 7 -0.16 0.29 13.56
C ARG A 7 -0.61 0.13 12.10
N HIS A 8 -1.64 0.88 11.72
CA HIS A 8 -2.16 0.88 10.36
C HIS A 8 -1.09 1.25 9.32
N TYR A 9 -0.26 2.25 9.62
CA TYR A 9 0.80 2.66 8.70
C TYR A 9 1.90 1.61 8.57
N ILE A 10 2.24 0.93 9.67
CA ILE A 10 3.18 -0.21 9.66
C ILE A 10 2.62 -1.36 8.81
N GLU A 11 1.33 -1.66 8.95
CA GLU A 11 0.65 -2.71 8.19
C GLU A 11 0.60 -2.37 6.68
N LEU A 12 0.33 -1.12 6.33
CA LEU A 12 0.39 -0.63 4.95
C LEU A 12 1.81 -0.73 4.37
N LEU A 13 2.82 -0.32 5.12
CA LEU A 13 4.23 -0.42 4.72
C LEU A 13 4.64 -1.88 4.49
N ALA A 14 4.16 -2.81 5.30
CA ALA A 14 4.43 -4.24 5.12
C ALA A 14 3.86 -4.76 3.79
N ILE A 15 2.62 -4.41 3.46
CA ILE A 15 1.99 -4.79 2.17
C ILE A 15 2.73 -4.15 0.99
N GLN A 16 3.07 -2.86 1.06
CA GLN A 16 3.84 -2.19 0.02
C GLN A 16 5.22 -2.80 -0.19
N SER A 17 5.87 -3.23 0.89
CA SER A 17 7.16 -3.92 0.84
C SER A 17 7.02 -5.30 0.19
N ALA A 18 5.97 -6.06 0.52
CA ALA A 18 5.66 -7.32 -0.14
C ALA A 18 5.42 -7.14 -1.66
N CYS A 19 4.67 -6.12 -2.06
CA CYS A 19 4.48 -5.78 -3.47
C CYS A 19 5.80 -5.51 -4.20
N ARG A 20 6.73 -4.76 -3.57
CA ARG A 20 8.05 -4.47 -4.14
C ARG A 20 8.91 -5.73 -4.22
N PHE A 21 8.84 -6.59 -3.20
CA PHE A 21 9.55 -7.85 -3.18
C PHE A 21 9.10 -8.77 -4.34
N CYS A 22 7.79 -8.93 -4.56
CA CYS A 22 7.27 -9.66 -5.72
C CYS A 22 7.85 -9.12 -7.04
N LYS A 23 7.84 -7.80 -7.23
CA LYS A 23 8.39 -7.16 -8.44
C LYS A 23 9.89 -7.42 -8.62
N SER A 24 10.67 -7.42 -7.54
CA SER A 24 12.11 -7.72 -7.60
C SER A 24 12.42 -9.15 -8.02
N LEU A 25 11.46 -10.07 -7.86
CA LEU A 25 11.56 -11.46 -8.27
C LEU A 25 10.81 -11.75 -9.58
N GLU A 26 10.34 -10.72 -10.28
CA GLU A 26 9.50 -10.85 -11.47
C GLU A 26 8.20 -11.65 -11.25
N LEU A 27 7.72 -11.69 -9.99
CA LEU A 27 6.47 -12.33 -9.60
C LEU A 27 5.32 -11.33 -9.61
N ALA A 28 4.14 -11.78 -10.02
CA ALA A 28 2.92 -11.02 -9.88
C ALA A 28 2.58 -10.83 -8.39
N PRO A 29 2.23 -9.61 -7.93
CA PRO A 29 1.80 -9.36 -6.55
C PRO A 29 0.34 -9.80 -6.36
N THR A 30 0.07 -11.10 -6.47
CA THR A 30 -1.24 -11.70 -6.17
C THR A 30 -1.53 -11.66 -4.67
N LEU A 31 -2.81 -11.73 -4.28
CA LEU A 31 -3.22 -11.78 -2.86
C LEU A 31 -2.49 -12.88 -2.09
N GLU A 32 -2.42 -14.08 -2.66
CA GLU A 32 -1.71 -15.23 -2.11
C GLU A 32 -0.22 -14.93 -1.86
N ASN A 33 0.47 -14.34 -2.84
CA ASN A 33 1.89 -13.99 -2.69
C ASN A 33 2.08 -12.93 -1.60
N LEU A 34 1.21 -11.92 -1.57
CA LEU A 34 1.25 -10.87 -0.55
C LEU A 34 0.97 -11.43 0.84
N ALA A 35 0.04 -12.38 0.98
CA ALA A 35 -0.27 -13.07 2.23
C ALA A 35 0.95 -13.87 2.72
N MET A 36 1.58 -14.64 1.84
CA MET A 36 2.79 -15.41 2.14
C MET A 36 3.94 -14.53 2.63
N ILE A 37 4.19 -13.39 1.96
CA ILE A 37 5.34 -12.53 2.26
C ILE A 37 5.08 -11.66 3.50
N SER A 38 3.88 -11.09 3.61
CA SER A 38 3.55 -10.17 4.72
C SER A 38 3.13 -10.88 6.00
N GLY A 39 2.71 -12.15 5.92
CA GLY A 39 2.15 -12.91 7.04
C GLY A 39 0.72 -12.50 7.43
N PHE A 40 0.05 -11.70 6.60
CA PHE A 40 -1.36 -11.33 6.79
C PHE A 40 -2.29 -12.27 6.01
N SER A 41 -3.54 -12.40 6.46
CA SER A 41 -4.57 -13.05 5.67
C SER A 41 -4.95 -12.18 4.47
N GLU A 42 -5.49 -12.80 3.42
CA GLU A 42 -5.94 -12.10 2.22
C GLU A 42 -7.02 -11.07 2.53
N GLU A 43 -7.96 -11.39 3.43
CA GLU A 43 -9.02 -10.47 3.85
C GLU A 43 -8.44 -9.24 4.54
N LYS A 44 -7.43 -9.44 5.40
CA LYS A 44 -6.76 -8.33 6.08
C LYS A 44 -6.03 -7.43 5.08
N ILE A 45 -5.39 -8.00 4.07
CA ILE A 45 -4.72 -7.23 3.01
C ILE A 45 -5.73 -6.35 2.27
N LEU A 46 -6.89 -6.89 1.89
CA LEU A 46 -7.95 -6.14 1.23
C LEU A 46 -8.45 -4.97 2.08
N ILE A 47 -8.71 -5.21 3.38
CA ILE A 47 -9.16 -4.17 4.31
C ILE A 47 -8.13 -3.04 4.42
N ILE A 48 -6.84 -3.37 4.53
CA ILE A 48 -5.78 -2.36 4.62
C ILE A 48 -5.66 -1.58 3.30
N MET A 49 -5.74 -2.25 2.15
CA MET A 49 -5.66 -1.59 0.84
C MET A 49 -6.86 -0.67 0.59
N GLU A 50 -8.06 -1.08 0.98
CA GLU A 50 -9.28 -0.28 0.82
C GLU A 50 -9.27 0.97 1.71
N SER A 51 -8.89 0.82 2.98
CA SER A 51 -8.77 1.95 3.92
C SER A 51 -7.68 2.95 3.50
N SER A 52 -6.64 2.50 2.79
CA SER A 52 -5.62 3.37 2.20
C SER A 52 -6.19 4.26 1.08
N TYR A 53 -7.12 3.73 0.28
CA TYR A 53 -7.78 4.45 -0.81
C TYR A 53 -8.76 5.52 -0.31
N GLN A 54 -9.33 5.32 0.89
CA GLN A 54 -10.28 6.25 1.50
C GLN A 54 -9.60 7.36 2.32
N SER A 55 -8.27 7.35 2.46
CA SER A 55 -7.53 8.41 3.15
C SER A 55 -7.59 9.73 2.34
N PRO A 56 -8.02 10.86 2.94
CA PRO A 56 -8.09 12.18 2.27
C PRO A 56 -6.76 12.67 1.68
N GLU A 57 -5.64 12.08 2.09
CA GLU A 57 -4.30 12.41 1.61
C GLU A 57 -4.05 11.91 0.17
N PHE A 58 -4.68 10.80 -0.24
CA PHE A 58 -4.57 10.27 -1.62
C PHE A 58 -5.44 11.01 -2.64
N LEU A 59 -6.48 11.73 -2.18
CA LEU A 59 -7.30 12.60 -3.04
C LEU A 59 -6.59 13.90 -3.45
N ARG A 60 -5.38 14.16 -2.92
CA ARG A 60 -4.57 15.34 -3.24
C ARG A 60 -3.41 15.05 -4.20
N LEU A 61 -3.57 14.11 -5.13
CA LEU A 61 -2.70 14.13 -6.31
C LEU A 61 -2.95 15.46 -7.04
N PRO A 62 -1.95 16.34 -7.19
CA PRO A 62 -2.15 17.59 -7.90
C PRO A 62 -2.49 17.24 -9.34
N LYS A 63 -3.71 17.57 -9.76
CA LYS A 63 -4.06 17.64 -11.19
C LYS A 63 -3.01 18.54 -11.82
N LYS A 64 -2.09 17.96 -12.59
CA LYS A 64 -1.17 18.75 -13.42
C LYS A 64 -2.07 19.61 -14.30
N ASN A 65 -2.01 20.92 -14.09
CA ASN A 65 -2.65 21.89 -14.96
C ASN A 65 -2.04 21.71 -16.36
N LEU A 66 -2.76 21.02 -17.24
CA LEU A 66 -2.54 21.06 -18.68
C LEU A 66 -3.05 22.42 -19.17
N THR A 67 -2.26 23.47 -18.93
CA THR A 67 -2.36 24.71 -19.69
C THR A 67 -1.20 24.71 -20.67
N SER A 68 -1.46 24.24 -21.90
CA SER A 68 -0.67 24.66 -23.06
C SER A 68 -1.38 25.87 -23.66
N HIS A 69 -0.60 26.93 -23.79
CA HIS A 69 -0.86 28.05 -24.69
C HIS A 69 -0.99 27.57 -26.14
#